data_AF-A0A2D7LLA5-F1
#
_entry.id   AF-A0A2D7LLA5-F1
#
_cell.length_a   1.000
_cell.length_b   1.000
_cell.length_c   1.000
_cell.angle_alpha   90.00
_cell.angle_beta   90.00
_cell.angle_gamma   90.00
#
_symmetry.space_group_name_H-M   'P 1'
#
loop_
_entity.id
_entity.type
_entity.pdbx_description
1 polymer ?
#
loop_
_entity_poly.entity_id
_entity_poly.type
_entity_poly.pdbx_seq_one_letter_code
_entity_poly.pdbx_strand_id
1 'polypeptide(L)'
;MKNDLKSNKSYRDQLIDLAKFYNIVEVKSYRSSNKRLTTSQLELLLIKNKIRLPKNVSSVRALKKHEIRENSITNAYLSICFIFILAGMIVSRPYIKNIVNEVKFTYTASEFKNNTSQTPKKQKSKKKQKKIKKQELSDQTVSLNAETTMNLFEDLQYVLKDIRNGKKVKPIYLTKLPKDLKSLGDTSEKKKLFIRIVLPLILAENDRINKDREQLFKILNKNFNTVGERLWLKRRFKEYKIEDSDLSELKTRMDIIPVSIAIAQAAKESGWGTSRFALEGNALFGQWTWGDTGIKPLDNNSPEGVKVLNFQILRASVKAYKNNLNTHSGYKEFREARAKMRQADKKLEGLALIDFLDRYAATGKEYTKVLGVIIRQNSLTDFESSVLLPTRLAKGVSL
;
A
#
# COMPACT_ATOMS: atom_id res chain seq x y z
N MET A 1 30.27 -4.89 44.75
CA MET A 1 31.56 -5.56 45.04
C MET A 1 32.67 -4.85 44.29
N LYS A 2 33.49 -4.10 45.02
CA LYS A 2 34.79 -3.59 44.54
C LYS A 2 35.65 -4.78 44.12
N ASN A 3 36.30 -4.69 42.97
CA ASN A 3 37.65 -5.22 42.82
C ASN A 3 38.52 -4.08 42.32
N ASP A 4 38.98 -3.30 43.29
CA ASP A 4 40.24 -2.59 43.25
C ASP A 4 41.34 -3.59 42.89
N LEU A 5 41.65 -3.72 41.60
CA LEU A 5 43.00 -4.09 41.19
C LEU A 5 43.83 -2.80 41.21
N LYS A 6 44.20 -2.36 42.41
CA LYS A 6 45.46 -1.63 42.57
C LYS A 6 46.56 -2.61 42.14
N SER A 7 46.94 -2.52 40.87
CA SER A 7 48.16 -3.15 40.40
C SER A 7 48.89 -2.12 39.56
N ASN A 8 50.16 -1.93 39.85
CA ASN A 8 51.10 -1.10 39.11
C ASN A 8 51.44 -1.76 37.76
N LYS A 9 50.41 -2.24 37.02
CA LYS A 9 50.51 -3.01 35.80
C LYS A 9 50.37 -2.10 34.59
N SER A 10 51.23 -2.32 33.60
CA SER A 10 51.17 -1.61 32.32
C SER A 10 49.80 -1.80 31.67
N TYR A 11 49.32 -0.80 30.93
CA TYR A 11 48.05 -0.87 30.19
C TYR A 11 47.95 -2.15 29.33
N ARG A 12 49.09 -2.57 28.77
CA ARG A 12 49.19 -3.83 28.02
C ARG A 12 48.89 -5.06 28.87
N ASP A 13 49.37 -5.11 30.10
CA ASP A 13 49.15 -6.23 31.01
C ASP A 13 47.69 -6.30 31.46
N GLN A 14 47.04 -5.13 31.60
CA GLN A 14 45.61 -5.05 31.87
C GLN A 14 44.79 -5.68 30.72
N LEU A 15 45.17 -5.42 29.46
CA LEU A 15 44.52 -6.04 28.29
C LEU A 15 44.74 -7.55 28.23
N ILE A 16 45.93 -8.04 28.59
CA ILE A 16 46.25 -9.47 28.62
C ILE A 16 45.44 -10.17 29.73
N ASP A 17 45.35 -9.57 30.91
CA ASP A 17 44.57 -10.12 32.02
C ASP A 17 43.07 -10.13 31.70
N LEU A 18 42.56 -9.10 31.02
CA LEU A 18 41.18 -9.07 30.54
C LEU A 18 40.92 -10.19 29.53
N ALA A 19 41.82 -10.38 28.55
CA ALA A 19 41.68 -11.43 27.55
C ALA A 19 41.72 -12.84 28.15
N LYS A 20 42.52 -13.05 29.20
CA LYS A 20 42.53 -14.29 29.98
C LYS A 20 41.24 -14.50 30.76
N PHE A 21 40.76 -13.45 31.44
CA PHE A 21 39.54 -13.49 32.23
C PHE A 21 38.33 -13.88 31.39
N TYR A 22 38.20 -13.32 30.18
CA TYR A 22 37.13 -13.65 29.23
C TYR A 22 37.46 -14.84 28.30
N ASN A 23 38.55 -15.56 28.56
CA ASN A 23 38.91 -16.81 27.89
C ASN A 23 39.02 -16.72 26.35
N ILE A 24 39.58 -15.63 25.83
CA ILE A 24 39.70 -15.39 24.37
C ILE A 24 40.70 -16.37 23.76
N VAL A 25 40.22 -17.27 22.90
CA VAL A 25 40.98 -18.39 22.32
C VAL A 25 42.16 -17.89 21.49
N GLU A 26 41.97 -16.81 20.74
CA GLU A 26 42.99 -16.20 19.90
C GLU A 26 44.18 -15.71 20.72
N VAL A 27 43.95 -15.12 21.90
CA VAL A 27 45.07 -14.64 22.74
C VAL A 27 45.87 -15.82 23.31
N LYS A 28 45.22 -16.97 23.55
CA LYS A 28 45.92 -18.21 23.96
C LYS A 28 46.76 -18.80 22.84
N SER A 29 46.25 -18.84 21.59
CA SER A 29 46.97 -19.43 20.45
C SER A 29 48.26 -18.69 20.10
N TYR A 30 48.28 -17.35 20.23
CA TYR A 30 49.49 -16.56 20.02
C TYR A 30 50.53 -16.75 21.13
N ARG A 31 50.09 -17.03 22.37
CA ARG A 31 50.99 -17.33 23.49
C ARG A 31 51.70 -18.68 23.31
N SER A 32 51.01 -19.69 22.77
CA SER A 32 51.60 -20.99 22.45
C SER A 32 52.55 -20.96 21.25
N SER A 33 52.45 -19.95 20.37
CA SER A 33 53.25 -19.85 19.15
C SER A 33 54.51 -18.96 19.29
N ASN A 34 54.94 -18.62 20.51
CA ASN A 34 56.03 -17.67 20.80
C ASN A 34 55.92 -16.27 20.14
N LYS A 35 54.74 -15.88 19.64
CA LYS A 35 54.49 -14.57 19.00
C LYS A 35 53.80 -13.62 19.97
N ARG A 36 54.29 -12.39 20.09
CA ARG A 36 53.71 -11.36 20.97
C ARG A 36 52.76 -10.45 20.18
N LEU A 37 51.46 -10.48 20.50
CA LEU A 37 50.45 -9.54 19.98
C LEU A 37 50.79 -8.10 20.41
N THR A 38 50.62 -7.09 19.58
CA THR A 38 50.79 -5.67 19.97
C THR A 38 49.64 -5.17 20.86
N THR A 39 49.78 -4.01 21.50
CA THR A 39 48.70 -3.43 22.32
C THR A 39 47.45 -3.18 21.48
N SER A 40 47.59 -2.64 20.28
CA SER A 40 46.48 -2.40 19.35
C SER A 40 45.79 -3.69 18.90
N GLN A 41 46.55 -4.77 18.69
CA GLN A 41 45.97 -6.08 18.34
C GLN A 41 45.17 -6.68 19.50
N LEU A 42 45.64 -6.51 20.74
CA LEU A 42 44.90 -6.93 21.94
C LEU A 42 43.60 -6.12 22.12
N GLU A 43 43.63 -4.81 21.88
CA GLU A 43 42.43 -3.96 21.92
C GLU A 43 41.39 -4.40 20.88
N LEU A 44 41.80 -4.66 19.63
CA LEU A 44 40.91 -5.10 18.57
C LEU A 44 40.26 -6.46 18.88
N LEU A 45 41.01 -7.40 19.43
CA LEU A 45 40.48 -8.71 19.83
C LEU A 45 39.43 -8.58 20.95
N LEU A 46 39.65 -7.68 21.92
CA LEU A 46 38.71 -7.42 23.01
C LEU A 46 37.43 -6.73 22.50
N ILE A 47 37.56 -5.73 21.62
CA ILE A 47 36.42 -5.04 21.00
C ILE A 47 35.61 -6.01 20.14
N LYS A 48 36.27 -6.85 19.33
CA LYS A 48 35.61 -7.86 18.48
C LYS A 48 34.76 -8.82 19.31
N ASN A 49 35.21 -9.15 20.53
CA ASN A 49 34.49 -9.97 21.49
C ASN A 49 33.55 -9.16 22.42
N LYS A 50 33.27 -7.89 22.09
CA LYS A 50 32.37 -6.97 22.83
C LYS A 50 32.78 -6.70 24.29
N ILE A 51 34.07 -6.81 24.60
CA ILE A 51 34.61 -6.56 25.95
C ILE A 51 35.05 -5.10 26.05
N ARG A 52 34.65 -4.43 27.15
CA ARG A 52 34.99 -3.02 27.38
C ARG A 52 36.47 -2.87 27.75
N LEU A 53 37.17 -1.97 27.07
CA LEU A 53 38.59 -1.69 27.33
C LEU A 53 38.79 -0.81 28.59
N PRO A 54 39.92 -0.98 29.30
CA PRO A 54 40.33 -0.05 30.36
C PRO A 54 40.59 1.35 29.79
N LYS A 55 40.31 2.41 30.56
CA LYS A 55 40.40 3.80 30.08
C LYS A 55 41.87 4.23 29.90
N ASN A 56 42.30 4.51 28.65
CA ASN A 56 43.55 5.17 28.33
C ASN A 56 43.33 6.25 27.23
N VAL A 57 43.97 7.42 27.36
CA VAL A 57 43.75 8.61 26.53
C VAL A 57 44.37 8.49 25.12
N SER A 58 45.34 7.59 24.94
CA SER A 58 46.04 7.41 23.65
C SER A 58 45.29 6.52 22.64
N SER A 59 44.53 5.53 23.09
CA SER A 59 43.81 4.59 22.20
C SER A 59 42.57 5.22 21.54
N VAL A 60 41.90 6.14 22.24
CA VAL A 60 40.72 6.86 21.72
C VAL A 60 41.06 7.74 20.52
N ARG A 61 42.24 8.39 20.49
CA ARG A 61 42.65 9.23 19.35
C ARG A 61 43.02 8.41 18.11
N ALA A 62 43.67 7.25 18.30
CA ALA A 62 44.06 6.38 17.20
C ALA A 62 42.85 5.73 16.51
N LEU A 63 41.86 5.27 17.30
CA LEU A 63 40.61 4.69 16.80
C LEU A 63 39.79 5.72 16.01
N LYS A 64 39.68 6.96 16.53
CA LYS A 64 38.94 8.04 15.86
C LYS A 64 39.58 8.45 14.53
N LYS A 65 40.91 8.41 14.42
CA LYS A 65 41.63 8.71 13.16
C LYS A 65 41.43 7.63 12.10
N HIS A 66 41.32 6.36 12.50
CA HIS A 66 41.10 5.24 11.58
C HIS A 66 39.67 5.23 11.02
N GLU A 67 38.67 5.47 11.89
CA GLU A 67 37.25 5.54 11.53
C GLU A 67 36.96 6.70 10.55
N ILE A 68 37.58 7.87 10.76
CA ILE A 68 37.45 9.02 9.84
C ILE A 68 38.01 8.70 8.45
N ARG A 69 39.14 7.99 8.36
CA ARG A 69 39.78 7.66 7.08
C ARG A 69 38.96 6.64 6.30
N GLU A 70 38.43 5.62 6.97
CA GLU A 70 37.59 4.60 6.33
C GLU A 70 36.30 5.19 5.77
N ASN A 71 35.61 6.05 6.55
CA ASN A 71 34.40 6.75 6.11
C ASN A 71 34.64 7.74 4.96
N SER A 72 35.82 8.35 4.88
CA SER A 72 36.15 9.26 3.76
C SER A 72 36.33 8.52 2.44
N ILE A 73 36.89 7.30 2.46
CA ILE A 73 37.14 6.49 1.25
C ILE A 73 35.84 5.87 0.75
N THR A 74 35.00 5.35 1.64
CA THR A 74 33.68 4.80 1.27
C THR A 74 32.77 5.87 0.68
N ASN A 75 32.75 7.08 1.24
CA ASN A 75 31.98 8.20 0.70
C ASN A 75 32.50 8.68 -0.67
N ALA A 76 33.81 8.64 -0.91
CA ALA A 76 34.38 8.95 -2.21
C ALA A 76 33.97 7.90 -3.27
N TYR A 77 34.02 6.61 -2.92
CA TYR A 77 33.59 5.53 -3.81
C TYR A 77 32.09 5.61 -4.14
N LEU A 78 31.25 5.86 -3.13
CA LEU A 78 29.80 6.06 -3.31
C LEU A 78 29.49 7.24 -4.23
N SER A 79 30.21 8.35 -4.08
CA SER A 79 30.04 9.54 -4.92
C SER A 79 30.38 9.25 -6.38
N ILE A 80 31.46 8.50 -6.63
CA ILE A 80 31.86 8.09 -7.98
C ILE A 80 30.82 7.15 -8.59
N CYS A 81 30.34 6.13 -7.85
CA CYS A 81 29.27 5.24 -8.30
C CYS A 81 27.99 6.01 -8.66
N PHE A 82 27.63 7.03 -7.88
CA PHE A 82 26.44 7.84 -8.14
C PHE A 82 26.54 8.61 -9.47
N ILE A 83 27.73 9.15 -9.79
CA ILE A 83 28.00 9.83 -11.06
C ILE A 83 27.87 8.85 -12.24
N PHE A 84 28.38 7.62 -12.11
CA PHE A 84 28.22 6.59 -13.14
C PHE A 84 26.76 6.17 -13.35
N ILE A 85 25.97 6.09 -12.28
CA ILE A 85 24.53 5.82 -12.38
C ILE A 85 23.81 6.96 -13.11
N LEU A 86 24.11 8.22 -12.79
CA LEU A 86 23.53 9.37 -13.50
C LEU A 86 23.91 9.38 -14.98
N ALA A 87 25.18 9.12 -15.31
CA ALA A 87 25.63 9.02 -16.69
C ALA A 87 24.92 7.88 -17.43
N GLY A 88 24.76 6.71 -16.79
CA GLY A 88 24.01 5.58 -17.32
C GLY A 88 22.54 5.90 -17.58
N MET A 89 21.88 6.69 -16.72
CA MET A 89 20.51 7.16 -16.95
C MET A 89 20.38 8.11 -18.13
N ILE A 90 21.40 8.92 -18.42
CA ILE A 90 21.41 9.83 -19.57
C ILE A 90 21.62 9.04 -20.87
N VAL A 91 22.58 8.11 -20.88
CA VAL A 91 22.90 7.28 -22.07
C VAL A 91 21.78 6.29 -22.41
N SER A 92 21.09 5.75 -21.39
CA SER A 92 19.96 4.83 -21.61
C SER A 92 18.67 5.54 -22.07
N ARG A 93 18.59 6.88 -21.95
CA ARG A 93 17.40 7.67 -22.31
C ARG A 93 16.91 7.48 -23.76
N PRO A 94 17.77 7.53 -24.81
CA PRO A 94 17.33 7.23 -26.18
C PRO A 94 16.88 5.78 -26.37
N TYR A 95 17.53 4.82 -25.71
CA TYR A 95 17.18 3.40 -25.81
C TYR A 95 15.82 3.08 -25.15
N ILE A 96 15.57 3.66 -23.96
CA ILE A 96 14.27 3.58 -23.27
C ILE A 96 13.18 4.22 -24.13
N LYS A 97 13.45 5.33 -24.82
CA LYS A 97 12.46 5.99 -25.70
C LYS A 97 12.08 5.10 -26.89
N ASN A 98 13.04 4.38 -27.48
CA ASN A 98 12.76 3.43 -28.57
C ASN A 98 11.92 2.23 -28.09
N ILE A 99 12.30 1.60 -26.98
CA ILE A 99 11.54 0.47 -26.41
C ILE A 99 10.13 0.90 -25.99
N VAL A 100 9.98 2.05 -25.32
CA VAL A 100 8.66 2.54 -24.89
C VAL A 100 7.79 2.90 -26.08
N ASN A 101 8.36 3.40 -27.18
CA ASN A 101 7.62 3.67 -28.41
C ASN A 101 7.21 2.38 -29.11
N GLU A 102 8.07 1.37 -29.17
CA GLU A 102 7.79 0.06 -29.77
C GLU A 102 6.75 -0.73 -28.97
N VAL A 103 6.84 -0.66 -27.63
CA VAL A 103 5.83 -1.19 -26.70
C VAL A 103 4.51 -0.41 -26.83
N LYS A 104 4.54 0.92 -26.94
CA LYS A 104 3.32 1.71 -27.24
C LYS A 104 2.70 1.33 -28.58
N PHE A 105 3.52 1.11 -29.62
CA PHE A 105 3.04 0.75 -30.95
C PHE A 105 2.43 -0.65 -30.97
N THR A 106 3.01 -1.61 -30.25
CA THR A 106 2.48 -2.97 -30.10
C THR A 106 1.21 -3.01 -29.24
N TYR A 107 1.12 -2.22 -28.17
CA TYR A 107 -0.14 -2.06 -27.40
C TYR A 107 -1.22 -1.33 -28.20
N THR A 108 -0.87 -0.30 -28.95
CA THR A 108 -1.82 0.43 -29.79
C THR A 108 -2.29 -0.44 -30.96
N ALA A 109 -1.38 -1.18 -31.62
CA ALA A 109 -1.74 -2.12 -32.68
C ALA A 109 -2.59 -3.30 -32.18
N SER A 110 -2.38 -3.77 -30.94
CA SER A 110 -3.24 -4.80 -30.32
C SER A 110 -4.60 -4.25 -29.87
N GLU A 111 -4.68 -3.01 -29.38
CA GLU A 111 -5.97 -2.33 -29.13
C GLU A 111 -6.75 -2.07 -30.44
N PHE A 112 -6.08 -1.69 -31.54
CA PHE A 112 -6.73 -1.55 -32.86
C PHE A 112 -7.20 -2.88 -33.42
N LYS A 113 -6.44 -3.98 -33.24
CA LYS A 113 -6.85 -5.32 -33.69
C LYS A 113 -8.02 -5.89 -32.88
N ASN A 114 -8.20 -5.46 -31.63
CA ASN A 114 -9.28 -5.92 -30.77
C ASN A 114 -10.61 -5.16 -30.97
N ASN A 115 -10.58 -3.97 -31.59
CA ASN A 115 -11.77 -3.13 -31.79
C ASN A 115 -12.40 -3.22 -33.19
N THR A 116 -11.77 -3.90 -34.15
CA THR A 116 -12.37 -4.21 -35.46
C THR A 116 -12.56 -5.71 -35.62
N SER A 117 -13.65 -6.27 -35.07
CA SER A 117 -14.23 -7.57 -35.50
C SER A 117 -15.63 -7.82 -34.93
N GLN A 118 -16.66 -7.37 -35.65
CA GLN A 118 -18.05 -7.89 -35.72
C GLN A 118 -18.56 -7.44 -37.10
N THR A 119 -19.00 -8.23 -38.09
CA THR A 119 -19.59 -9.58 -38.21
C THR A 119 -19.34 -10.15 -39.67
N PRO A 120 -20.03 -11.19 -40.22
CA PRO A 120 -19.52 -12.56 -40.33
C PRO A 120 -19.40 -13.11 -41.78
N LYS A 121 -18.51 -14.09 -42.02
CA LYS A 121 -18.73 -15.17 -43.01
C LYS A 121 -17.82 -16.38 -42.78
N LYS A 122 -18.42 -17.57 -42.97
CA LYS A 122 -17.90 -18.93 -42.80
C LYS A 122 -16.62 -19.19 -43.63
N GLN A 123 -15.64 -19.87 -43.04
CA GLN A 123 -15.05 -21.09 -43.61
C GLN A 123 -14.17 -21.84 -42.59
N LYS A 124 -14.26 -23.18 -42.64
CA LYS A 124 -13.52 -24.13 -41.82
C LYS A 124 -12.03 -24.17 -42.24
N SER A 125 -11.11 -24.20 -41.26
CA SER A 125 -9.87 -24.96 -41.38
C SER A 125 -9.23 -25.27 -40.03
N LYS A 126 -8.98 -26.55 -39.79
CA LYS A 126 -8.22 -27.11 -38.65
C LYS A 126 -6.75 -26.64 -38.70
N LYS A 127 -6.15 -26.25 -37.55
CA LYS A 127 -4.86 -26.78 -37.05
C LYS A 127 -4.39 -26.17 -35.71
N LYS A 128 -4.09 -27.12 -34.80
CA LYS A 128 -3.03 -27.17 -33.78
C LYS A 128 -2.96 -26.10 -32.67
N GLN A 129 -3.44 -26.53 -31.50
CA GLN A 129 -3.09 -26.01 -30.18
C GLN A 129 -1.56 -26.02 -29.96
N LYS A 130 -0.99 -24.86 -29.60
CA LYS A 130 0.24 -24.78 -28.82
C LYS A 130 -0.14 -24.28 -27.42
N LYS A 131 -0.05 -25.17 -26.43
CA LYS A 131 -0.09 -24.83 -25.00
C LYS A 131 1.06 -23.89 -24.70
N ILE A 132 0.77 -22.61 -24.45
CA ILE A 132 1.71 -21.71 -23.81
C ILE A 132 1.40 -21.76 -22.31
N LYS A 133 2.30 -22.37 -21.54
CA LYS A 133 2.30 -22.35 -20.08
C LYS A 133 2.30 -20.88 -19.63
N LYS A 134 1.25 -20.47 -18.91
CA LYS A 134 1.19 -19.19 -18.22
C LYS A 134 2.11 -19.30 -17.01
N GLN A 135 3.29 -18.69 -17.13
CA GLN A 135 4.27 -18.58 -16.07
C GLN A 135 3.68 -17.66 -14.99
N GLU A 136 3.51 -18.19 -13.78
CA GLU A 136 3.00 -17.46 -12.62
C GLU A 136 3.93 -16.30 -12.30
N LEU A 137 3.37 -15.09 -12.30
CA LEU A 137 4.01 -13.91 -11.75
C LEU A 137 4.01 -14.09 -10.22
N SER A 138 5.19 -14.23 -9.61
CA SER A 138 5.34 -14.51 -8.19
C SER A 138 4.63 -13.46 -7.32
N ASP A 139 3.68 -13.93 -6.51
CA ASP A 139 2.84 -13.14 -5.65
C ASP A 139 3.64 -12.66 -4.42
N GLN A 140 4.31 -11.51 -4.54
CA GLN A 140 5.05 -10.87 -3.43
C GLN A 140 4.13 -10.26 -2.36
N THR A 141 2.82 -10.55 -2.37
CA THR A 141 1.89 -10.01 -1.37
C THR A 141 1.81 -10.91 -0.13
N VAL A 142 2.43 -10.46 0.95
CA VAL A 142 2.42 -11.15 2.25
C VAL A 142 1.14 -10.82 3.01
N SER A 143 0.39 -11.86 3.41
CA SER A 143 -0.72 -11.74 4.35
C SER A 143 -0.20 -11.93 5.77
N LEU A 144 -0.46 -10.96 6.65
CA LEU A 144 -0.24 -11.11 8.09
C LEU A 144 -1.37 -11.97 8.70
N ASN A 145 -1.13 -12.55 9.88
CA ASN A 145 -2.21 -13.13 10.69
C ASN A 145 -2.91 -12.03 11.52
N ALA A 146 -4.03 -12.36 12.16
CA ALA A 146 -4.86 -11.39 12.84
C ALA A 146 -4.14 -10.77 14.05
N GLU A 147 -3.48 -11.59 14.86
CA GLU A 147 -2.72 -11.16 16.04
C GLU A 147 -1.57 -10.21 15.68
N THR A 148 -0.74 -10.56 14.69
CA THR A 148 0.35 -9.68 14.21
C THR A 148 -0.22 -8.36 13.68
N THR A 149 -1.38 -8.41 13.02
CA THR A 149 -2.04 -7.20 12.52
C THR A 149 -2.56 -6.33 13.66
N MET A 150 -3.09 -6.93 14.73
CA MET A 150 -3.51 -6.21 15.93
C MET A 150 -2.31 -5.55 16.61
N ASN A 151 -1.24 -6.31 16.85
CA ASN A 151 0.01 -5.81 17.45
C ASN A 151 0.61 -4.66 16.63
N LEU A 152 0.62 -4.78 15.30
CA LEU A 152 1.04 -3.69 14.42
C LEU A 152 0.22 -2.41 14.64
N PHE A 153 -1.10 -2.52 14.80
CA PHE A 153 -1.94 -1.36 15.06
C PHE A 153 -1.73 -0.79 16.47
N GLU A 154 -1.45 -1.64 17.46
CA GLU A 154 -1.15 -1.23 18.83
C GLU A 154 0.18 -0.49 18.93
N ASP A 155 1.25 -1.04 18.35
CA ASP A 155 2.58 -0.42 18.25
C ASP A 155 2.51 0.95 17.55
N LEU A 156 1.68 1.03 16.51
CA LEU A 156 1.42 2.26 15.79
C LEU A 156 0.37 3.16 16.48
N GLN A 157 -0.08 2.85 17.70
CA GLN A 157 -1.09 3.62 18.43
C GLN A 157 -2.31 4.01 17.57
N TYR A 158 -2.72 3.06 16.71
CA TYR A 158 -3.86 3.19 15.79
C TYR A 158 -5.13 2.77 16.53
N VAL A 159 -5.71 3.74 17.25
CA VAL A 159 -6.89 3.52 18.10
C VAL A 159 -8.11 4.19 17.46
N LEU A 160 -9.16 3.40 17.18
CA LEU A 160 -10.39 3.92 16.55
C LEU A 160 -11.07 5.01 17.39
N LYS A 161 -11.01 4.90 18.74
CA LYS A 161 -11.57 5.91 19.65
C LYS A 161 -10.95 7.29 19.41
N ASP A 162 -9.63 7.36 19.26
CA ASP A 162 -8.94 8.63 18.99
C ASP A 162 -9.33 9.18 17.62
N ILE A 163 -9.49 8.31 16.62
CA ILE A 163 -9.87 8.70 15.25
C ILE A 163 -11.28 9.30 15.25
N ARG A 164 -12.22 8.69 16.00
CA ARG A 164 -13.57 9.25 16.22
C ARG A 164 -13.51 10.64 16.88
N ASN A 165 -12.51 10.88 17.73
CA ASN A 165 -12.26 12.16 18.37
C ASN A 165 -11.41 13.13 17.51
N GLY A 166 -11.21 12.84 16.21
CA GLY A 166 -10.53 13.74 15.27
C GLY A 166 -9.04 13.47 15.06
N LYS A 167 -8.45 12.43 15.68
CA LYS A 167 -7.06 12.04 15.37
C LYS A 167 -6.95 11.60 13.91
N LYS A 168 -5.93 12.10 13.22
CA LYS A 168 -5.68 11.75 11.81
C LYS A 168 -5.38 10.26 11.66
N VAL A 169 -5.90 9.68 10.60
CA VAL A 169 -5.77 8.25 10.28
C VAL A 169 -4.38 7.97 9.70
N LYS A 170 -3.61 7.07 10.31
CA LYS A 170 -2.29 6.69 9.76
C LYS A 170 -2.47 5.91 8.44
N PRO A 171 -1.68 6.19 7.39
CA PRO A 171 -1.81 5.57 6.07
C PRO A 171 -1.19 4.16 6.03
N ILE A 172 -1.71 3.24 6.85
CA ILE A 172 -1.28 1.84 6.91
C ILE A 172 -2.08 1.08 5.87
N TYR A 173 -1.42 0.52 4.86
CA TYR A 173 -2.08 -0.17 3.75
C TYR A 173 -1.68 -1.63 3.71
N LEU A 174 -2.52 -2.50 4.26
CA LEU A 174 -2.36 -3.93 4.08
C LEU A 174 -2.70 -4.32 2.64
N THR A 175 -1.92 -5.23 2.09
CA THR A 175 -2.15 -5.79 0.75
C THR A 175 -3.26 -6.84 0.77
N LYS A 176 -3.35 -7.64 1.84
CA LYS A 176 -4.32 -8.71 2.05
C LYS A 176 -4.94 -8.65 3.44
N LEU A 177 -6.14 -9.22 3.59
CA LEU A 177 -6.79 -9.43 4.89
C LEU A 177 -6.11 -10.58 5.66
N PRO A 178 -6.13 -10.56 6.99
CA PRO A 178 -5.67 -11.71 7.78
C PRO A 178 -6.45 -12.98 7.47
N LYS A 179 -5.76 -14.07 7.11
CA LYS A 179 -6.39 -15.34 6.69
C LYS A 179 -7.21 -15.99 7.81
N ASP A 180 -6.77 -15.80 9.04
CA ASP A 180 -7.33 -16.30 10.29
C ASP A 180 -8.39 -15.37 10.89
N LEU A 181 -8.80 -14.30 10.19
CA LEU A 181 -9.84 -13.38 10.66
C LEU A 181 -11.16 -14.10 11.00
N LYS A 182 -11.46 -15.21 10.31
CA LYS A 182 -12.62 -16.06 10.60
C LYS A 182 -12.54 -16.68 11.99
N SER A 183 -11.34 -17.05 12.43
CA SER A 183 -11.04 -17.76 13.68
C SER A 183 -10.99 -16.85 14.91
N LEU A 184 -11.02 -15.53 14.73
CA LEU A 184 -11.20 -14.61 15.86
C LEU A 184 -12.55 -14.87 16.55
N GLY A 185 -12.51 -15.23 17.83
CA GLY A 185 -13.69 -15.56 18.63
C GLY A 185 -14.55 -14.34 18.98
N ASP A 186 -13.93 -13.20 19.31
CA ASP A 186 -14.67 -11.98 19.63
C ASP A 186 -15.13 -11.25 18.35
N THR A 187 -16.46 -11.16 18.19
CA THR A 187 -17.11 -10.45 17.09
C THR A 187 -16.83 -8.94 17.12
N SER A 188 -16.72 -8.34 18.31
CA SER A 188 -16.40 -6.92 18.50
C SER A 188 -14.99 -6.60 18.00
N GLU A 189 -13.99 -7.37 18.44
CA GLU A 189 -12.61 -7.17 17.99
C GLU A 189 -12.43 -7.44 16.51
N LYS A 190 -13.12 -8.44 15.96
CA LYS A 190 -13.16 -8.69 14.51
C LYS A 190 -13.65 -7.48 13.72
N LYS A 191 -14.76 -6.87 14.14
CA LYS A 191 -15.32 -5.66 13.51
C LYS A 191 -14.35 -4.49 13.64
N LYS A 192 -13.76 -4.27 14.80
CA LYS A 192 -12.77 -3.20 15.03
C LYS A 192 -11.55 -3.39 14.12
N LEU A 193 -10.96 -4.59 14.10
CA LEU A 193 -9.82 -4.92 13.26
C LEU A 193 -10.14 -4.70 11.78
N PHE A 194 -11.30 -5.18 11.32
CA PHE A 194 -11.76 -4.95 9.96
C PHE A 194 -11.82 -3.45 9.62
N ILE A 195 -12.45 -2.64 10.49
CA ILE A 195 -12.51 -1.18 10.30
C ILE A 195 -11.12 -0.56 10.25
N ARG A 196 -10.20 -0.96 11.15
CA ARG A 196 -8.80 -0.47 11.15
C ARG A 196 -8.09 -0.76 9.84
N ILE A 197 -8.37 -1.90 9.21
CA ILE A 197 -7.77 -2.29 7.92
C ILE A 197 -8.36 -1.49 6.75
N VAL A 198 -9.69 -1.35 6.68
CA VAL A 198 -10.35 -0.77 5.50
C VAL A 198 -10.40 0.76 5.52
N LEU A 199 -10.49 1.39 6.69
CA LEU A 199 -10.59 2.84 6.83
C LEU A 199 -9.47 3.61 6.10
N PRO A 200 -8.17 3.31 6.29
CA PRO A 200 -7.11 4.05 5.60
C PRO A 200 -7.17 3.86 4.07
N LEU A 201 -7.57 2.67 3.60
CA LEU A 201 -7.72 2.40 2.16
C LEU A 201 -8.86 3.22 1.55
N ILE A 202 -9.99 3.33 2.25
CA ILE A 202 -11.14 4.13 1.85
C ILE A 202 -10.75 5.61 1.83
N LEU A 203 -10.13 6.12 2.87
CA LEU A 203 -9.73 7.52 2.92
C LEU A 203 -8.70 7.83 1.82
N ALA A 204 -7.75 6.92 1.54
CA ALA A 204 -6.72 7.15 0.52
C ALA A 204 -7.31 7.31 -0.88
N GLU A 205 -8.37 6.56 -1.18
CA GLU A 205 -9.08 6.71 -2.46
C GLU A 205 -9.98 7.95 -2.48
N ASN A 206 -10.59 8.33 -1.34
CA ASN A 206 -11.33 9.60 -1.25
C ASN A 206 -10.40 10.80 -1.44
N ASP A 207 -9.22 10.80 -0.80
CA ASP A 207 -8.19 11.84 -0.97
C ASP A 207 -7.71 11.94 -2.42
N ARG A 208 -7.55 10.81 -3.11
CA ARG A 208 -7.24 10.82 -4.55
C ARG A 208 -8.33 11.52 -5.35
N ILE A 209 -9.60 11.16 -5.12
CA ILE A 209 -10.74 11.74 -5.83
C ILE A 209 -10.88 13.23 -5.52
N ASN A 210 -10.68 13.65 -4.26
CA ASN A 210 -10.70 15.06 -3.88
C ASN A 210 -9.60 15.85 -4.58
N LYS A 211 -8.37 15.33 -4.64
CA LYS A 211 -7.26 15.97 -5.39
C LYS A 211 -7.57 16.08 -6.88
N ASP A 212 -8.15 15.02 -7.46
CA ASP A 212 -8.61 15.04 -8.86
C ASP A 212 -9.69 16.12 -9.05
N ARG A 213 -10.63 16.25 -8.12
CA ARG A 213 -11.71 17.23 -8.14
C ARG A 213 -11.19 18.66 -7.98
N GLU A 214 -10.24 18.90 -7.08
CA GLU A 214 -9.55 20.19 -6.96
C GLU A 214 -8.86 20.57 -8.27
N GLN A 215 -8.16 19.62 -8.90
CA GLN A 215 -7.54 19.83 -10.20
C GLN A 215 -8.57 20.14 -11.29
N LEU A 216 -9.71 19.44 -11.30
CA LEU A 216 -10.81 19.71 -12.22
C LEU A 216 -11.29 21.16 -12.08
N PHE A 217 -11.61 21.62 -10.87
CA PHE A 217 -12.09 23.01 -10.68
C PHE A 217 -11.01 24.05 -11.01
N LYS A 218 -9.72 23.77 -10.73
CA LYS A 218 -8.62 24.63 -11.18
C LYS A 218 -8.55 24.76 -12.70
N ILE A 219 -8.79 23.68 -13.44
CA ILE A 219 -8.82 23.69 -14.90
C ILE A 219 -10.05 24.46 -15.42
N LEU A 220 -11.20 24.26 -14.79
CA LEU A 220 -12.45 24.89 -15.21
C LEU A 220 -12.52 26.40 -14.96
N ASN A 221 -11.75 26.91 -14.01
CA ASN A 221 -11.65 28.35 -13.72
C ASN A 221 -10.67 29.08 -14.65
N LYS A 222 -10.09 28.40 -15.65
CA LYS A 222 -9.16 29.00 -16.62
C LYS A 222 -9.84 29.27 -17.95
N ASN A 223 -9.42 30.36 -18.60
CA ASN A 223 -9.82 30.67 -19.98
C ASN A 223 -9.17 29.73 -21.01
N PHE A 224 -7.93 29.30 -20.74
CA PHE A 224 -7.18 28.41 -21.64
C PHE A 224 -6.50 27.28 -20.85
N ASN A 225 -6.59 26.07 -21.39
CA ASN A 225 -6.03 24.86 -20.81
C ASN A 225 -4.75 24.43 -21.53
N THR A 226 -3.73 24.11 -20.76
CA THR A 226 -2.46 23.55 -21.28
C THR A 226 -2.69 22.19 -21.96
N VAL A 227 -1.74 21.75 -22.79
CA VAL A 227 -1.77 20.39 -23.38
C VAL A 227 -1.85 19.31 -22.28
N GLY A 228 -1.12 19.51 -21.18
CA GLY A 228 -1.14 18.60 -20.03
C GLY A 228 -2.52 18.49 -19.38
N GLU A 229 -3.21 19.63 -19.19
CA GLU A 229 -4.56 19.66 -18.62
C GLU A 229 -5.60 19.04 -19.55
N ARG A 230 -5.52 19.30 -20.86
CA ARG A 230 -6.39 18.64 -21.85
C ARG A 230 -6.19 17.13 -21.87
N LEU A 231 -4.95 16.66 -21.80
CA LEU A 231 -4.65 15.23 -21.72
C LEU A 231 -5.11 14.63 -20.38
N TRP A 232 -5.00 15.38 -19.28
CA TRP A 232 -5.52 14.98 -17.99
C TRP A 232 -7.04 14.83 -18.02
N LEU A 233 -7.79 15.81 -18.57
CA LEU A 233 -9.23 15.72 -18.77
C LEU A 233 -9.63 14.50 -19.60
N LYS A 234 -8.95 14.27 -20.74
CA LYS A 234 -9.19 13.09 -21.59
C LYS A 234 -9.04 11.78 -20.82
N ARG A 235 -8.06 11.68 -19.92
CA ARG A 235 -7.88 10.49 -19.04
C ARG A 235 -9.01 10.37 -18.03
N ARG A 236 -9.50 11.48 -17.46
CA ARG A 236 -10.62 11.49 -16.52
C ARG A 236 -11.94 11.11 -17.19
N PHE A 237 -12.25 11.64 -18.38
CA PHE A 237 -13.41 11.21 -19.16
C PHE A 237 -13.39 9.70 -19.44
N LYS A 238 -12.22 9.16 -19.84
CA LYS A 238 -12.05 7.70 -20.01
C LYS A 238 -12.25 6.92 -18.71
N GLU A 239 -11.65 7.36 -17.60
CA GLU A 239 -11.77 6.70 -16.29
C GLU A 239 -13.23 6.66 -15.80
N TYR A 240 -13.93 7.79 -15.94
CA TYR A 240 -15.31 7.96 -15.52
C TYR A 240 -16.35 7.54 -16.58
N LYS A 241 -15.92 6.96 -17.71
CA LYS A 241 -16.79 6.45 -18.80
C LYS A 241 -17.77 7.50 -19.34
N ILE A 242 -17.25 8.67 -19.69
CA ILE A 242 -18.00 9.79 -20.29
C ILE A 242 -17.51 9.93 -21.73
N GLU A 243 -18.40 9.74 -22.69
CA GLU A 243 -18.05 9.62 -24.11
C GLU A 243 -18.09 10.97 -24.85
N ASP A 244 -19.06 11.81 -24.53
CA ASP A 244 -19.31 13.12 -25.12
C ASP A 244 -18.42 14.23 -24.53
N SER A 245 -17.57 13.88 -23.56
CA SER A 245 -16.74 14.84 -22.82
C SER A 245 -17.55 15.91 -22.07
N ASP A 246 -18.75 15.58 -21.59
CA ASP A 246 -19.54 16.50 -20.76
C ASP A 246 -18.86 16.77 -19.39
N LEU A 247 -18.46 18.02 -19.19
CA LEU A 247 -17.85 18.49 -17.95
C LEU A 247 -18.82 18.49 -16.76
N SER A 248 -20.12 18.69 -17.00
CA SER A 248 -21.16 18.64 -15.95
C SER A 248 -21.31 17.22 -15.42
N GLU A 249 -21.37 16.24 -16.33
CA GLU A 249 -21.34 14.84 -15.96
C GLU A 249 -20.04 14.48 -15.23
N LEU A 250 -18.88 14.95 -15.71
CA LEU A 250 -17.60 14.68 -15.04
C LEU A 250 -17.57 15.23 -13.61
N LYS A 251 -18.07 16.46 -13.38
CA LYS A 251 -18.24 17.04 -12.04
C LYS A 251 -19.12 16.18 -11.15
N THR A 252 -20.17 15.56 -11.70
CA THR A 252 -21.12 14.74 -10.94
C THR A 252 -20.57 13.35 -10.62
N ARG A 253 -19.84 12.74 -11.57
CA ARG A 253 -19.21 11.42 -11.41
C ARG A 253 -17.95 11.47 -10.54
N MET A 254 -17.14 12.53 -10.63
CA MET A 254 -15.89 12.70 -9.88
C MET A 254 -16.12 13.23 -8.46
N ASP A 255 -16.69 12.40 -7.59
CA ASP A 255 -16.88 12.73 -6.17
C ASP A 255 -16.62 11.52 -5.26
N ILE A 256 -16.35 11.81 -4.00
CA ILE A 256 -16.07 10.80 -2.97
C ILE A 256 -17.30 9.95 -2.66
N ILE A 257 -17.06 8.75 -2.14
CA ILE A 257 -18.10 7.96 -1.49
C ILE A 257 -18.02 8.25 0.01
N PRO A 258 -19.15 8.52 0.69
CA PRO A 258 -19.17 8.67 2.15
C PRO A 258 -18.50 7.48 2.84
N VAL A 259 -17.71 7.76 3.87
CA VAL A 259 -16.84 6.75 4.52
C VAL A 259 -17.71 5.69 5.19
N SER A 260 -18.82 6.09 5.80
CA SER A 260 -19.72 5.16 6.48
C SER A 260 -20.36 4.16 5.51
N ILE A 261 -20.77 4.61 4.31
CA ILE A 261 -21.29 3.75 3.25
C ILE A 261 -20.24 2.74 2.81
N ALA A 262 -19.03 3.22 2.50
CA ALA A 262 -17.96 2.34 2.03
C ALA A 262 -17.60 1.26 3.05
N ILE A 263 -17.52 1.60 4.35
CA ILE A 263 -17.28 0.61 5.41
C ILE A 263 -18.46 -0.35 5.54
N ALA A 264 -19.70 0.15 5.54
CA ALA A 264 -20.90 -0.67 5.71
C ALA A 264 -21.07 -1.68 4.56
N GLN A 265 -20.87 -1.25 3.31
CA GLN A 265 -20.92 -2.14 2.15
C GLN A 265 -19.77 -3.13 2.20
N ALA A 266 -18.53 -2.70 2.48
CA ALA A 266 -17.42 -3.63 2.64
C ALA A 266 -17.72 -4.69 3.70
N ALA A 267 -18.26 -4.29 4.86
CA ALA A 267 -18.63 -5.20 5.93
C ALA A 267 -19.75 -6.17 5.53
N LYS A 268 -20.81 -5.67 4.86
CA LYS A 268 -21.93 -6.49 4.41
C LYS A 268 -21.50 -7.50 3.34
N GLU A 269 -20.78 -7.07 2.31
CA GLU A 269 -20.40 -7.90 1.17
C GLU A 269 -19.31 -8.92 1.51
N SER A 270 -18.38 -8.56 2.40
CA SER A 270 -17.28 -9.45 2.80
C SER A 270 -17.56 -10.25 4.07
N GLY A 271 -18.70 -10.04 4.73
CA GLY A 271 -18.96 -10.61 6.06
C GLY A 271 -17.89 -10.18 7.07
N TRP A 272 -17.63 -8.87 7.15
CA TRP A 272 -16.54 -8.29 7.97
C TRP A 272 -15.15 -8.87 7.62
N GLY A 273 -14.90 -9.13 6.34
CA GLY A 273 -13.63 -9.64 5.82
C GLY A 273 -13.45 -11.16 5.91
N THR A 274 -14.46 -11.90 6.39
CA THR A 274 -14.33 -13.37 6.60
C THR A 274 -14.73 -14.19 5.38
N SER A 275 -15.38 -13.57 4.38
CA SER A 275 -15.76 -14.23 3.14
C SER A 275 -14.53 -14.76 2.39
N ARG A 276 -14.65 -15.95 1.81
CA ARG A 276 -13.62 -16.56 0.96
C ARG A 276 -13.17 -15.61 -0.15
N PHE A 277 -14.11 -14.91 -0.77
CA PHE A 277 -13.79 -13.94 -1.84
C PHE A 277 -12.95 -12.75 -1.34
N ALA A 278 -13.16 -12.32 -0.09
CA ALA A 278 -12.39 -11.25 0.52
C ALA A 278 -10.98 -11.73 0.93
N LEU A 279 -10.87 -12.93 1.51
CA LEU A 279 -9.61 -13.51 1.98
C LEU A 279 -8.70 -13.96 0.82
N GLU A 280 -9.25 -14.63 -0.18
CA GLU A 280 -8.49 -15.15 -1.33
C GLU A 280 -8.34 -14.13 -2.44
N GLY A 281 -9.39 -13.32 -2.68
CA GLY A 281 -9.49 -12.44 -3.84
C GLY A 281 -9.40 -10.95 -3.53
N ASN A 282 -9.19 -10.55 -2.28
CA ASN A 282 -9.28 -9.16 -1.83
C ASN A 282 -10.60 -8.47 -2.25
N ALA A 283 -11.66 -9.25 -2.53
CA ALA A 283 -12.91 -8.75 -3.07
C ALA A 283 -13.84 -8.26 -1.95
N LEU A 284 -13.53 -7.08 -1.41
CA LEU A 284 -14.26 -6.51 -0.26
C LEU A 284 -15.72 -6.17 -0.54
N PHE A 285 -16.07 -5.96 -1.82
CA PHE A 285 -17.35 -5.37 -2.23
C PHE A 285 -18.20 -6.27 -3.14
N GLY A 286 -17.83 -7.56 -3.30
CA GLY A 286 -18.68 -8.52 -4.02
C GLY A 286 -18.88 -8.26 -5.52
N GLN A 287 -18.01 -7.49 -6.17
CA GLN A 287 -18.17 -7.09 -7.57
C GLN A 287 -18.07 -8.30 -8.53
N TRP A 288 -19.07 -8.47 -9.39
CA TRP A 288 -19.11 -9.56 -10.37
C TRP A 288 -18.27 -9.29 -11.62
N THR A 289 -17.87 -10.37 -12.29
CA THR A 289 -17.19 -10.38 -13.59
C THR A 289 -17.54 -11.64 -14.36
N TRP A 290 -17.63 -11.51 -15.68
CA TRP A 290 -17.75 -12.64 -16.63
C TRP A 290 -16.43 -12.96 -17.32
N GLY A 291 -15.35 -12.24 -16.98
CA GLY A 291 -14.03 -12.45 -17.55
C GLY A 291 -13.34 -13.72 -17.06
N ASP A 292 -12.16 -13.99 -17.62
CA ASP A 292 -11.35 -15.14 -17.20
C ASP A 292 -10.80 -15.00 -15.79
N THR A 293 -10.53 -13.77 -15.35
CA THR A 293 -9.95 -13.45 -14.04
C THR A 293 -11.04 -13.21 -13.00
N GLY A 294 -11.28 -14.19 -12.14
CA GLY A 294 -12.24 -14.09 -11.05
C GLY A 294 -12.35 -15.40 -10.26
N ILE A 295 -12.90 -15.33 -9.05
CA ILE A 295 -13.13 -16.49 -8.19
C ILE A 295 -14.56 -16.98 -8.42
N LYS A 296 -14.71 -18.25 -8.82
CA LYS A 296 -16.02 -18.88 -9.00
C LYS A 296 -16.69 -19.10 -7.64
N PRO A 297 -18.01 -18.87 -7.51
CA PRO A 297 -18.80 -19.38 -6.40
C PRO A 297 -18.66 -20.90 -6.26
N LEU A 298 -18.74 -21.39 -5.02
CA LEU A 298 -18.76 -22.83 -4.76
C LEU A 298 -20.16 -23.42 -4.96
N ASP A 299 -21.19 -22.58 -4.88
CA ASP A 299 -22.58 -22.98 -5.07
C ASP A 299 -22.94 -23.00 -6.57
N ASN A 300 -23.59 -24.08 -6.99
CA ASN A 300 -24.10 -24.29 -8.34
C ASN A 300 -25.33 -23.43 -8.66
N ASN A 301 -25.96 -22.78 -7.67
CA ASN A 301 -27.09 -21.87 -7.88
C ASN A 301 -26.70 -20.49 -8.42
N SER A 302 -25.40 -20.20 -8.58
CA SER A 302 -24.96 -18.93 -9.16
C SER A 302 -25.23 -18.90 -10.67
N PRO A 303 -25.62 -17.75 -11.26
CA PRO A 303 -25.82 -17.66 -12.70
C PRO A 303 -24.58 -18.12 -13.45
N GLU A 304 -24.79 -18.90 -14.51
CA GLU A 304 -23.71 -19.57 -15.23
C GLU A 304 -22.67 -18.54 -15.73
N GLY A 305 -21.40 -18.82 -15.47
CA GLY A 305 -20.28 -17.97 -15.88
C GLY A 305 -19.99 -16.77 -14.98
N VAL A 306 -20.81 -16.48 -13.96
CA VAL A 306 -20.54 -15.39 -13.00
C VAL A 306 -19.40 -15.76 -12.06
N LYS A 307 -18.43 -14.85 -11.94
CA LYS A 307 -17.33 -14.91 -10.97
C LYS A 307 -17.32 -13.63 -10.14
N VAL A 308 -16.69 -13.68 -8.97
CA VAL A 308 -16.35 -12.48 -8.20
C VAL A 308 -14.96 -11.99 -8.63
N LEU A 309 -14.79 -10.68 -8.81
CA LEU A 309 -13.50 -10.09 -9.16
C LEU A 309 -12.41 -10.49 -8.17
N ASN A 310 -11.21 -10.71 -8.68
CA ASN A 310 -10.01 -10.96 -7.88
C ASN A 310 -9.06 -9.77 -8.02
N PHE A 311 -8.56 -9.25 -6.90
CA PHE A 311 -7.66 -8.12 -6.83
C PHE A 311 -6.33 -8.53 -6.19
N GLN A 312 -5.22 -8.06 -6.75
CA GLN A 312 -3.89 -8.31 -6.18
C GLN A 312 -3.72 -7.68 -4.79
N ILE A 313 -4.35 -6.52 -4.55
CA ILE A 313 -4.30 -5.81 -3.26
C ILE A 313 -5.66 -5.23 -2.88
N LEU A 314 -5.95 -5.12 -1.58
CA LEU A 314 -7.20 -4.54 -1.06
C LEU A 314 -7.51 -3.14 -1.62
N ARG A 315 -6.49 -2.29 -1.79
CA ARG A 315 -6.66 -0.95 -2.35
C ARG A 315 -7.27 -0.96 -3.76
N ALA A 316 -6.95 -1.97 -4.57
CA ALA A 316 -7.51 -2.10 -5.92
C ALA A 316 -9.01 -2.42 -5.88
N SER A 317 -9.46 -3.21 -4.90
CA SER A 317 -10.88 -3.47 -4.68
C SER A 317 -11.64 -2.21 -4.28
N VAL A 318 -11.09 -1.41 -3.35
CA VAL A 318 -11.68 -0.11 -2.95
C VAL A 318 -11.79 0.84 -4.15
N LYS A 319 -10.73 0.95 -4.97
CA LYS A 319 -10.75 1.78 -6.18
C LYS A 319 -11.83 1.32 -7.18
N ALA A 320 -11.91 0.02 -7.45
CA ALA A 320 -12.89 -0.55 -8.36
C ALA A 320 -14.33 -0.32 -7.86
N TYR A 321 -14.58 -0.49 -6.57
CA TYR A 321 -15.87 -0.21 -5.94
C TYR A 321 -16.29 1.25 -6.09
N LYS A 322 -15.42 2.21 -5.77
CA LYS A 322 -15.76 3.64 -5.90
C LYS A 322 -15.98 4.04 -7.35
N ASN A 323 -15.18 3.50 -8.27
CA ASN A 323 -15.39 3.73 -9.70
C ASN A 323 -16.74 3.17 -10.18
N ASN A 324 -17.16 2.01 -9.66
CA ASN A 324 -18.47 1.45 -9.98
C ASN A 324 -19.61 2.40 -9.58
N LEU A 325 -19.63 2.87 -8.32
CA LEU A 325 -20.64 3.83 -7.86
C LEU A 325 -20.61 5.16 -8.63
N ASN A 326 -19.41 5.59 -9.04
CA ASN A 326 -19.23 6.84 -9.77
C ASN A 326 -19.51 6.73 -11.27
N THR A 327 -19.66 5.54 -11.86
CA THR A 327 -19.78 5.39 -13.33
C THR A 327 -20.99 4.59 -13.78
N HIS A 328 -21.43 3.58 -13.02
CA HIS A 328 -22.50 2.69 -13.46
C HIS A 328 -23.86 3.42 -13.46
N SER A 329 -24.68 3.18 -14.49
CA SER A 329 -25.99 3.84 -14.67
C SER A 329 -26.94 3.59 -13.49
N GLY A 330 -26.86 2.40 -12.90
CA GLY A 330 -27.62 2.02 -11.70
C GLY A 330 -27.46 2.97 -10.51
N TYR A 331 -26.38 3.75 -10.43
CA TYR A 331 -26.14 4.68 -9.31
C TYR A 331 -26.30 6.16 -9.71
N LYS A 332 -26.99 6.45 -10.82
CA LYS A 332 -27.22 7.83 -11.28
C LYS A 332 -27.88 8.68 -10.19
N GLU A 333 -28.95 8.20 -9.59
CA GLU A 333 -29.69 8.90 -8.53
C GLU A 333 -28.81 9.17 -7.30
N PHE A 334 -27.96 8.21 -6.91
CA PHE A 334 -26.97 8.40 -5.84
C PHE A 334 -25.99 9.55 -6.16
N ARG A 335 -25.52 9.66 -7.41
CA ARG A 335 -24.64 10.75 -7.83
C ARG A 335 -25.35 12.10 -7.82
N GLU A 336 -26.59 12.14 -8.27
CA GLU A 336 -27.41 13.36 -8.27
C GLU A 336 -27.72 13.83 -6.85
N ALA A 337 -28.07 12.91 -5.94
CA ALA A 337 -28.30 13.23 -4.53
C ALA A 337 -27.04 13.82 -3.88
N ARG A 338 -25.85 13.22 -4.12
CA ARG A 338 -24.58 13.78 -3.66
C ARG A 338 -24.31 15.17 -4.24
N ALA A 339 -24.55 15.37 -5.54
CA ALA A 339 -24.37 16.66 -6.19
C ALA A 339 -25.28 17.74 -5.58
N LYS A 340 -26.53 17.42 -5.28
CA LYS A 340 -27.47 18.32 -4.57
C LYS A 340 -26.97 18.68 -3.17
N MET A 341 -26.44 17.72 -2.42
CA MET A 341 -25.85 17.99 -1.11
C MET A 341 -24.64 18.94 -1.21
N ARG A 342 -23.76 18.75 -2.20
CA ARG A 342 -22.64 19.65 -2.47
C ARG A 342 -23.09 21.07 -2.82
N GLN A 343 -24.12 21.21 -3.66
CA GLN A 343 -24.67 22.52 -4.03
C GLN A 343 -25.26 23.26 -2.83
N ALA A 344 -25.82 22.52 -1.87
CA ALA A 344 -26.35 23.07 -0.61
C ALA A 344 -25.29 23.22 0.50
N ASP A 345 -23.99 23.04 0.17
CA ASP A 345 -22.87 23.02 1.13
C ASP A 345 -23.07 22.09 2.33
N LYS A 346 -23.81 20.99 2.12
CA LYS A 346 -24.05 19.97 3.14
C LYS A 346 -22.94 18.95 3.14
N LYS A 347 -22.56 18.51 4.34
CA LYS A 347 -21.67 17.36 4.52
C LYS A 347 -22.28 16.12 3.86
N LEU A 348 -21.46 15.36 3.14
CA LEU A 348 -21.88 14.10 2.51
C LEU A 348 -22.06 13.00 3.57
N GLU A 349 -23.20 13.00 4.23
CA GLU A 349 -23.54 12.01 5.24
C GLU A 349 -24.07 10.73 4.60
N GLY A 350 -23.48 9.58 4.96
CA GLY A 350 -23.88 8.30 4.39
C GLY A 350 -25.34 7.95 4.61
N LEU A 351 -25.88 8.18 5.81
CA LEU A 351 -27.29 7.88 6.12
C LEU A 351 -28.28 8.64 5.25
N ALA A 352 -27.93 9.82 4.75
CA ALA A 352 -28.78 10.60 3.84
C ALA A 352 -28.73 10.07 2.39
N LEU A 353 -27.78 9.20 2.06
CA LEU A 353 -27.48 8.76 0.70
C LEU A 353 -27.69 7.26 0.48
N ILE A 354 -27.82 6.45 1.55
CA ILE A 354 -27.93 4.99 1.43
C ILE A 354 -29.15 4.53 0.63
N ASP A 355 -30.25 5.28 0.67
CA ASP A 355 -31.50 4.87 0.00
C ASP A 355 -31.39 4.86 -1.53
N PHE A 356 -30.39 5.54 -2.09
CA PHE A 356 -30.08 5.55 -3.53
C PHE A 356 -29.15 4.40 -3.96
N LEU A 357 -28.90 3.41 -3.08
CA LEU A 357 -28.05 2.25 -3.32
C LEU A 357 -28.83 0.93 -3.36
N ASP A 358 -30.15 0.98 -3.48
CA ASP A 358 -31.03 -0.18 -3.60
C ASP A 358 -30.64 -1.09 -4.79
N ARG A 359 -30.15 -0.51 -5.89
CA ARG A 359 -29.66 -1.26 -7.06
C ARG A 359 -28.33 -1.98 -6.87
N TYR A 360 -27.68 -1.86 -5.71
CA TYR A 360 -26.42 -2.55 -5.45
C TYR A 360 -26.61 -4.06 -5.24
N ALA A 361 -27.75 -4.46 -4.67
CA ALA A 361 -28.06 -5.85 -4.36
C ALA A 361 -29.46 -6.22 -4.83
N ALA A 362 -29.67 -7.51 -5.14
CA ALA A 362 -30.98 -8.01 -5.58
C ALA A 362 -32.10 -7.76 -4.56
N THR A 363 -31.75 -7.64 -3.27
CA THR A 363 -32.70 -7.37 -2.19
C THR A 363 -33.18 -5.91 -2.12
N GLY A 364 -32.69 -5.01 -3.00
CA GLY A 364 -33.27 -3.68 -3.19
C GLY A 364 -33.27 -2.84 -1.91
N LYS A 365 -34.42 -2.26 -1.55
CA LYS A 365 -34.58 -1.43 -0.34
C LYS A 365 -34.26 -2.15 0.97
N GLU A 366 -34.40 -3.48 1.02
CA GLU A 366 -34.01 -4.22 2.22
C GLU A 366 -32.49 -4.18 2.43
N TYR A 367 -31.72 -4.13 1.35
CA TYR A 367 -30.29 -3.91 1.40
C TYR A 367 -29.94 -2.57 2.08
N THR A 368 -30.59 -1.48 1.68
CA THR A 368 -30.28 -0.14 2.20
C THR A 368 -30.65 -0.01 3.68
N LYS A 369 -31.76 -0.64 4.11
CA LYS A 369 -32.11 -0.73 5.54
C LYS A 369 -31.02 -1.43 6.35
N VAL A 370 -30.53 -2.58 5.87
CA VAL A 370 -29.44 -3.32 6.52
C VAL A 370 -28.17 -2.47 6.60
N LEU A 371 -27.83 -1.72 5.54
CA LEU A 371 -26.71 -0.78 5.59
C LEU A 371 -26.92 0.29 6.67
N GLY A 372 -28.12 0.87 6.76
CA GLY A 372 -28.45 1.84 7.81
C GLY A 372 -28.28 1.29 9.22
N VAL A 373 -28.67 0.02 9.45
CA VAL A 373 -28.45 -0.68 10.71
C VAL A 373 -26.95 -0.85 11.00
N ILE A 374 -26.15 -1.30 10.02
CA ILE A 374 -24.71 -1.46 10.16
C ILE A 374 -24.05 -0.11 10.49
N ILE A 375 -24.43 0.97 9.80
CA ILE A 375 -23.89 2.32 10.05
C ILE A 375 -24.19 2.77 11.48
N ARG A 376 -25.44 2.62 11.95
CA ARG A 376 -25.84 3.05 13.29
C ARG A 376 -25.20 2.21 14.40
N GLN A 377 -25.28 0.89 14.31
CA GLN A 377 -24.77 -0.01 15.36
C GLN A 377 -23.25 0.06 15.55
N ASN A 378 -22.50 0.49 14.53
CA ASN A 378 -21.04 0.58 14.58
C ASN A 378 -20.55 2.04 14.57
N SER A 379 -21.47 3.00 14.73
CA SER A 379 -21.23 4.45 14.70
C SER A 379 -20.37 4.87 13.51
N LEU A 380 -20.65 4.36 12.31
CA LEU A 380 -19.75 4.57 11.16
C LEU A 380 -19.75 6.03 10.67
N THR A 381 -20.79 6.80 11.01
CA THR A 381 -20.90 8.24 10.70
C THR A 381 -19.76 9.06 11.31
N ASP A 382 -19.21 8.63 12.45
CA ASP A 382 -18.07 9.31 13.11
C ASP A 382 -16.84 9.36 12.20
N PHE A 383 -16.73 8.44 11.24
CA PHE A 383 -15.60 8.39 10.31
C PHE A 383 -15.77 9.29 9.08
N GLU A 384 -16.92 9.94 8.88
CA GLU A 384 -17.13 10.81 7.71
C GLU A 384 -16.17 12.00 7.66
N SER A 385 -15.78 12.52 8.82
CA SER A 385 -14.81 13.62 8.94
C SER A 385 -13.37 13.14 9.13
N SER A 386 -13.11 11.83 9.05
CA SER A 386 -11.74 11.31 9.22
C SER A 386 -10.84 11.77 8.07
N VAL A 387 -9.65 12.24 8.43
CA VAL A 387 -8.64 12.71 7.46
C VAL A 387 -7.40 11.84 7.59
N LEU A 388 -6.80 11.46 6.45
CA LEU A 388 -5.52 10.78 6.47
C LEU A 388 -4.43 11.70 7.00
N LEU A 389 -3.53 11.12 7.80
CA LEU A 389 -2.28 11.75 8.15
C LEU A 389 -1.48 11.95 6.86
N PRO A 390 -1.09 13.20 6.53
CA PRO A 390 -0.27 13.44 5.36
C PRO A 390 1.04 12.69 5.51
N THR A 391 1.35 11.80 4.58
CA THR A 391 2.70 11.30 4.42
C THR A 391 3.54 12.47 3.95
N ARG A 392 4.31 13.10 4.85
CA ARG A 392 5.43 13.92 4.42
C ARG A 392 6.33 13.00 3.62
N LEU A 393 6.35 13.15 2.30
CA LEU A 393 7.61 12.93 1.58
C LEU A 393 8.53 13.96 2.20
N ALA A 394 9.36 13.54 3.15
CA ALA A 394 10.42 14.38 3.67
C ALA A 394 11.24 14.82 2.44
N LYS A 395 11.04 16.07 2.00
CA LYS A 395 12.11 16.76 1.30
C LYS A 395 13.27 16.76 2.30
N GLY A 396 14.29 15.96 1.98
CA GLY A 396 15.60 15.90 2.61
C GLY A 396 15.67 16.25 4.10
N VAL A 397 15.77 15.23 4.94
CA VAL A 397 16.64 15.34 6.12
C VAL A 397 17.66 14.23 5.99
N SER A 398 18.88 14.62 5.63
CA SER A 398 20.07 13.83 5.84
C SER A 398 20.26 13.64 7.34
N LEU A 399 20.30 12.38 7.78
CA LEU A 399 21.01 11.96 8.98
C LEU A 399 21.84 10.74 8.61
#